data_AF-A0A0R1GWF9-F1
#
_entry.id   AF-A0A0R1GWF9-F1
#
_cell.length_a   1.000
_cell.length_b   1.000
_cell.length_c   1.000
_cell.angle_alpha   90.00
_cell.angle_beta   90.00
_cell.angle_gamma   90.00
#
_symmetry.space_group_name_H-M   'P 1'
#
loop_
_entity.id
_entity.type
_entity.pdbx_description
1 polymer ?
#
loop_
_entity_poly.entity_id
_entity_poly.type
_entity_poly.pdbx_seq_one_letter_code
_entity_poly.pdbx_strand_id
1 'polypeptide(L)'
;MHAKGMKIIQDVVFNHTSNFGEEGLNELGGSVGALKAMGALNIGLTEDELQPLVSSWRESNPAIINLWWDVDKAVKDCIKQRSKTATHDIKFEYKSGFLFIHLLSGRKLAYVKPAIGENRFGGESVTYEGVGATKKWERLESSGPKFVENIVQAVARDILCFSMSNLRLKQLIFT
;
A
#
# COMPACT_ATOMS: atom_id res chain seq x y z
N MET A 1 23.35 2.77 -14.27
CA MET A 1 22.14 1.92 -14.34
C MET A 1 21.49 2.07 -15.69
N HIS A 2 21.19 0.97 -16.37
CA HIS A 2 20.52 0.99 -17.67
C HIS A 2 19.06 1.46 -17.48
N ALA A 3 18.57 2.39 -18.31
CA ALA A 3 17.23 2.97 -18.20
C ALA A 3 16.09 1.93 -18.15
N LYS A 4 16.35 0.73 -18.68
CA LYS A 4 15.45 -0.42 -18.67
C LYS A 4 15.15 -0.95 -17.25
N GLY A 5 16.16 -1.01 -16.37
CA GLY A 5 16.00 -1.53 -15.00
C GLY A 5 15.17 -0.60 -14.12
N MET A 6 15.35 0.72 -14.26
CA MET A 6 14.61 1.70 -13.46
C MET A 6 13.13 1.78 -13.85
N LYS A 7 12.83 1.63 -15.15
CA LYS A 7 11.47 1.52 -15.66
C LYS A 7 10.76 0.26 -15.15
N ILE A 8 11.46 -0.88 -15.12
CA ILE A 8 10.93 -2.14 -14.57
C ILE A 8 10.55 -1.98 -13.10
N ILE A 9 11.38 -1.32 -12.28
CA ILE A 9 11.05 -1.13 -10.86
C ILE A 9 9.85 -0.21 -10.69
N GLN A 10 9.72 0.85 -11.50
CA GLN A 10 8.52 1.69 -11.48
C GLN A 10 7.28 0.89 -11.85
N ASP A 11 7.32 0.11 -12.93
CA ASP A 11 6.18 -0.72 -13.34
C ASP A 11 5.85 -1.79 -12.26
N VAL A 12 6.86 -2.35 -11.59
CA VAL A 12 6.70 -3.35 -10.50
C VAL A 12 6.14 -2.74 -9.22
N VAL A 13 6.52 -1.52 -8.87
CA VAL A 13 6.00 -0.82 -7.67
C VAL A 13 4.54 -0.38 -7.87
N PHE A 14 4.11 -0.15 -9.12
CA PHE A 14 2.80 0.47 -9.40
C PHE A 14 1.76 -0.43 -10.09
N ASN A 15 2.12 -1.52 -10.77
CA ASN A 15 1.19 -2.32 -11.59
C ASN A 15 1.23 -3.83 -11.29
N HIS A 16 0.47 -4.31 -10.30
CA HIS A 16 -0.42 -5.48 -10.47
C HIS A 16 -1.12 -5.89 -9.16
N THR A 17 -2.44 -5.69 -9.14
CA THR A 17 -3.36 -6.17 -8.09
C THR A 17 -4.28 -7.22 -8.70
N SER A 18 -3.92 -8.51 -8.73
CA SER A 18 -4.91 -9.56 -9.07
C SER A 18 -4.57 -11.00 -8.67
N ASN A 19 -3.32 -11.42 -8.49
CA ASN A 19 -3.01 -12.84 -8.29
C ASN A 19 -1.84 -13.07 -7.33
N PHE A 20 -2.03 -12.96 -6.02
CA PHE A 20 -1.02 -13.48 -5.08
C PHE A 20 -1.69 -14.18 -3.90
N GLY A 21 -1.46 -15.50 -3.83
CA GLY A 21 -1.65 -16.31 -2.62
C GLY A 21 -0.59 -15.97 -1.57
N GLU A 22 -0.76 -16.49 -0.36
CA GLU A 22 -0.12 -16.08 0.91
C GLU A 22 1.43 -16.06 1.03
N GLU A 23 2.20 -16.07 -0.04
CA GLU A 23 3.67 -16.15 0.02
C GLU A 23 4.39 -14.82 -0.20
N GLY A 24 4.13 -13.75 0.57
CA GLY A 24 4.91 -12.54 0.28
C GLY A 24 4.58 -11.19 0.89
N LEU A 25 4.46 -11.02 2.19
CA LEU A 25 4.38 -9.66 2.78
C LEU A 25 5.67 -8.80 2.72
N ASN A 26 6.59 -9.14 1.81
CA ASN A 26 7.64 -8.25 1.30
C ASN A 26 7.23 -7.59 -0.04
N GLU A 27 6.09 -7.96 -0.64
CA GLU A 27 5.82 -7.75 -2.07
C GLU A 27 5.46 -6.33 -2.52
N LEU A 28 5.26 -5.35 -1.63
CA LEU A 28 4.68 -4.07 -2.06
C LEU A 28 5.53 -2.84 -1.71
N GLY A 29 6.81 -3.06 -1.39
CA GLY A 29 7.77 -2.00 -1.05
C GLY A 29 8.97 -1.91 -1.98
N GLY A 30 8.87 -2.42 -3.22
CA GLY A 30 10.02 -2.66 -4.09
C GLY A 30 11.05 -3.56 -3.38
N SER A 31 10.67 -4.79 -3.04
CA SER A 31 11.60 -5.77 -2.47
C SER A 31 12.00 -6.82 -3.51
N VAL A 32 13.01 -7.62 -3.20
CA VAL A 32 13.41 -8.75 -4.04
C VAL A 32 12.25 -9.74 -4.26
N GLY A 33 11.44 -9.97 -3.23
CA GLY A 33 10.25 -10.83 -3.34
C GLY A 33 9.21 -10.28 -4.31
N ALA A 34 8.96 -8.97 -4.26
CA ALA A 34 8.07 -8.28 -5.20
C ALA A 34 8.51 -8.48 -6.65
N LEU A 35 9.82 -8.31 -6.90
CA LEU A 35 10.40 -8.46 -8.24
C LEU A 35 10.26 -9.90 -8.74
N LYS A 36 10.54 -10.91 -7.91
CA LYS A 36 10.37 -12.32 -8.30
C LYS A 36 8.91 -12.66 -8.62
N ALA A 37 7.99 -12.29 -7.74
CA ALA A 37 6.55 -12.54 -7.89
C ALA A 37 5.98 -11.90 -9.18
N MET A 38 6.56 -10.77 -9.58
CA MET A 38 6.22 -10.03 -10.79
C MET A 38 6.94 -10.53 -12.06
N GLY A 39 7.70 -11.61 -11.97
CA GLY A 39 8.36 -12.23 -13.13
C GLY A 39 9.64 -11.54 -13.57
N ALA A 40 10.34 -10.82 -12.67
CA ALA A 40 11.65 -10.21 -12.96
C ALA A 40 12.65 -11.22 -13.54
N LEU A 41 12.61 -12.46 -13.08
CA LEU A 41 13.46 -13.55 -13.60
C LEU A 41 13.07 -13.97 -15.02
N ASN A 42 11.77 -13.97 -15.32
CA ASN A 42 11.24 -14.34 -16.64
C ASN A 42 11.56 -13.28 -17.71
N ILE A 43 11.89 -12.06 -17.31
CA ILE A 43 12.29 -10.96 -18.19
C ILE A 43 13.82 -10.77 -18.29
N GLY A 44 14.59 -11.72 -17.74
CA GLY A 44 16.04 -11.81 -17.90
C GLY A 44 16.87 -11.11 -16.81
N LEU A 45 16.27 -10.75 -15.67
CA LEU A 45 17.04 -10.35 -14.49
C LEU A 45 17.49 -11.60 -13.72
N THR A 46 18.70 -11.56 -13.18
CA THR A 46 19.22 -12.59 -12.27
C THR A 46 18.88 -12.25 -10.83
N GLU A 47 18.93 -13.24 -9.95
CA GLU A 47 18.59 -13.05 -8.53
C GLU A 47 19.54 -12.08 -7.82
N ASP A 48 20.82 -12.14 -8.17
CA ASP A 48 21.86 -11.28 -7.61
C ASP A 48 21.67 -9.80 -8.04
N GLU A 49 20.96 -9.56 -9.14
CA GLU A 49 20.65 -8.20 -9.63
C GLU A 49 19.44 -7.58 -8.92
N LEU A 50 18.55 -8.37 -8.32
CA LEU A 50 17.31 -7.85 -7.74
C LEU A 50 17.56 -6.98 -6.50
N GLN A 51 18.44 -7.40 -5.60
CA GLN A 51 18.69 -6.65 -4.36
C GLN A 51 19.37 -5.29 -4.61
N PRO A 52 20.42 -5.19 -5.47
CA PRO A 52 20.99 -3.90 -5.85
C PRO A 52 19.98 -2.97 -6.54
N LEU A 53 19.11 -3.51 -7.39
CA LEU A 53 18.06 -2.73 -8.05
C LEU A 53 17.08 -2.13 -7.04
N VAL A 54 16.59 -2.95 -6.11
CA VAL A 54 15.75 -2.51 -4.99
C VAL A 54 16.42 -1.39 -4.20
N SER A 55 17.65 -1.61 -3.75
CA SER A 55 18.37 -0.64 -2.94
C SER A 55 18.53 0.68 -3.68
N SER A 56 18.95 0.64 -4.95
CA SER A 56 19.17 1.85 -5.74
C SER A 56 17.87 2.63 -6.00
N TRP A 57 16.75 1.94 -6.22
CA TRP A 57 15.45 2.63 -6.34
C TRP A 57 15.03 3.27 -5.03
N ARG A 58 15.19 2.59 -3.89
CA ARG A 58 14.86 3.16 -2.57
C ARG A 58 15.71 4.38 -2.25
N GLU A 59 17.00 4.33 -2.55
CA GLU A 59 17.93 5.46 -2.41
C GLU A 59 17.54 6.64 -3.29
N SER A 60 17.05 6.36 -4.51
CA SER A 60 16.63 7.40 -5.46
C SER A 60 15.24 7.99 -5.14
N ASN A 61 14.43 7.32 -4.31
CA ASN A 61 13.04 7.70 -4.02
C ASN A 61 12.77 7.86 -2.52
N PRO A 62 13.57 8.66 -1.78
CA PRO A 62 13.49 8.74 -0.32
C PRO A 62 12.14 9.25 0.19
N ALA A 63 11.46 10.12 -0.56
CA ALA A 63 10.14 10.64 -0.18
C ALA A 63 9.07 9.54 -0.09
N ILE A 64 9.11 8.56 -1.01
CA ILE A 64 8.16 7.42 -1.01
C ILE A 64 8.46 6.50 0.18
N ILE A 65 9.74 6.24 0.43
CA ILE A 65 10.17 5.40 1.55
C ILE A 65 9.77 6.04 2.89
N ASN A 66 10.00 7.34 3.05
CA ASN A 66 9.60 8.08 4.24
C ASN A 66 8.10 8.03 4.45
N LEU A 67 7.30 8.23 3.39
CA LEU A 67 5.84 8.10 3.47
C LEU A 67 5.41 6.73 3.99
N TRP A 68 6.02 5.64 3.51
CA TRP A 68 5.72 4.29 4.01
C TRP A 68 5.99 4.14 5.50
N TRP A 69 7.15 4.62 5.97
CA TRP A 69 7.51 4.53 7.39
C TRP A 69 6.67 5.43 8.28
N ASP A 70 6.35 6.64 7.83
CA ASP A 70 5.52 7.58 8.56
C ASP A 70 4.08 7.06 8.70
N VAL A 71 3.54 6.44 7.65
CA VAL A 71 2.23 5.77 7.71
C VAL A 71 2.27 4.54 8.61
N ASP A 72 3.30 3.69 8.50
CA ASP A 72 3.45 2.50 9.37
C ASP A 72 3.46 2.91 10.85
N LYS A 73 4.29 3.90 11.19
CA LYS A 73 4.38 4.45 12.54
C LYS A 73 3.05 5.04 13.00
N ALA A 74 2.43 5.91 12.19
CA ALA A 74 1.17 6.55 12.56
C ALA A 74 0.04 5.54 12.81
N VAL A 75 -0.06 4.48 11.99
CA VAL A 75 -1.04 3.40 12.17
C VAL A 75 -0.76 2.61 13.44
N LYS A 76 0.50 2.20 13.66
CA LYS A 76 0.89 1.45 14.88
C LYS A 76 0.60 2.24 16.14
N ASP A 77 0.98 3.53 16.17
CA ASP A 77 0.71 4.43 17.28
C ASP A 77 -0.80 4.58 17.52
N CYS A 78 -1.59 4.76 16.46
CA CYS A 78 -3.06 4.83 16.53
C CYS A 78 -3.68 3.59 17.17
N ILE A 79 -3.24 2.40 16.78
CA ILE A 79 -3.75 1.13 17.30
C ILE A 79 -3.33 0.93 18.76
N LYS A 80 -2.05 1.13 19.07
CA LYS A 80 -1.48 0.94 20.42
C LYS A 80 -2.14 1.88 21.44
N GLN A 81 -2.25 3.16 21.08
CA GLN A 81 -2.80 4.18 21.96
C GLN A 81 -4.32 4.25 21.92
N ARG A 82 -4.96 3.53 20.97
CA ARG A 82 -6.40 3.62 20.68
C ARG A 82 -6.85 5.08 20.51
N SER A 83 -6.06 5.86 19.79
CA SER A 83 -6.18 7.31 19.68
C SER A 83 -6.33 7.74 18.22
N LYS A 84 -6.22 9.06 17.98
CA LYS A 84 -6.11 9.65 16.65
C LYS A 84 -4.66 10.03 16.39
N THR A 85 -4.15 9.68 15.22
CA THR A 85 -2.84 10.13 14.73
C THR A 85 -2.99 10.70 13.32
N ALA A 86 -1.95 11.36 12.80
CA ALA A 86 -1.97 11.89 11.45
C ALA A 86 -0.56 12.00 10.88
N THR A 87 -0.45 11.90 9.57
CA THR A 87 0.76 12.23 8.79
C THR A 87 0.35 12.60 7.37
N HIS A 88 1.05 13.53 6.72
CA HIS A 88 0.80 13.91 5.31
C HIS A 88 -0.70 14.22 5.00
N ASP A 89 -1.38 14.94 5.90
CA ASP A 89 -2.82 15.23 5.85
C ASP A 89 -3.76 14.02 5.83
N ILE A 90 -3.23 12.81 6.06
CA ILE A 90 -3.98 11.58 6.28
C ILE A 90 -4.18 11.41 7.78
N LYS A 91 -5.44 11.20 8.20
CA LYS A 91 -5.77 11.00 9.62
C LYS A 91 -6.09 9.54 9.88
N PHE A 92 -5.63 9.03 11.00
CA PHE A 92 -5.90 7.67 11.48
C PHE A 92 -6.71 7.77 12.77
N GLU A 93 -7.72 6.94 12.92
CA GLU A 93 -8.58 6.93 14.10
C GLU A 93 -8.91 5.50 14.49
N TYR A 94 -8.60 5.12 15.73
CA TYR A 94 -9.12 3.92 16.32
C TYR A 94 -10.47 4.23 16.97
N LYS A 95 -11.55 3.59 16.48
CA LYS A 95 -12.90 3.80 17.02
C LYS A 95 -13.74 2.55 16.90
N SER A 96 -14.39 2.17 18.00
CA SER A 96 -15.35 1.05 18.05
C SER A 96 -14.82 -0.28 17.49
N GLY A 97 -13.53 -0.56 17.70
CA GLY A 97 -12.90 -1.79 17.19
C GLY A 97 -12.49 -1.72 15.71
N PHE A 98 -12.45 -0.54 15.11
CA PHE A 98 -11.96 -0.31 13.76
C PHE A 98 -10.78 0.66 13.77
N LEU A 99 -9.86 0.47 12.83
CA LEU A 99 -8.96 1.51 12.38
C LEU A 99 -9.60 2.16 11.15
N PHE A 100 -9.77 3.48 11.20
CA PHE A 100 -10.17 4.28 10.06
C PHE A 100 -8.99 5.09 9.54
N ILE A 101 -8.76 5.04 8.24
CA ILE A 101 -7.87 5.96 7.52
C ILE A 101 -8.76 6.96 6.78
N HIS A 102 -8.70 8.22 7.18
CA HIS A 102 -9.48 9.31 6.60
C HIS A 102 -8.64 10.01 5.53
N LEU A 103 -9.20 10.09 4.33
CA LEU A 103 -8.59 10.78 3.19
C LEU A 103 -9.14 12.20 3.06
N LEU A 104 -8.40 13.06 2.34
CA LEU A 104 -8.80 14.44 2.06
C LEU A 104 -10.17 14.57 1.38
N SER A 105 -10.57 13.56 0.62
CA SER A 105 -11.90 13.47 -0.02
C SER A 105 -13.06 13.26 0.97
N GLY A 106 -12.77 13.01 2.25
CA GLY A 106 -13.74 12.58 3.26
C GLY A 106 -14.01 11.07 3.26
N ARG A 107 -13.48 10.32 2.29
CA ARG A 107 -13.53 8.85 2.29
C ARG A 107 -12.82 8.28 3.51
N LYS A 108 -13.35 7.17 4.03
CA LYS A 108 -12.71 6.36 5.08
C LYS A 108 -12.41 4.95 4.59
N LEU A 109 -11.17 4.51 4.75
CA LEU A 109 -10.80 3.10 4.65
C LEU A 109 -10.93 2.48 6.04
N ALA A 110 -11.62 1.34 6.16
CA ALA A 110 -11.93 0.72 7.45
C ALA A 110 -11.28 -0.65 7.56
N TYR A 111 -10.58 -0.89 8.67
CA TYR A 111 -9.92 -2.15 8.99
C TYR A 111 -10.50 -2.68 10.30
N VAL A 112 -11.04 -3.90 10.28
CA VAL A 112 -11.80 -4.49 11.39
C VAL A 112 -10.85 -5.09 12.43
N LYS A 113 -11.12 -4.85 13.71
CA LYS A 113 -10.37 -5.38 14.87
C LYS A 113 -8.84 -5.35 14.65
N PRO A 114 -8.29 -4.15 14.42
CA PRO A 114 -6.87 -4.02 14.20
C PRO A 114 -6.11 -4.32 15.50
N ALA A 115 -4.97 -4.99 15.38
CA ALA A 115 -4.11 -5.37 16.50
C ALA A 115 -2.65 -5.30 16.09
N ILE A 116 -1.77 -5.10 17.07
CA ILE A 116 -0.34 -5.32 16.88
C ILE A 116 -0.07 -6.82 16.99
N GLY A 117 0.59 -7.36 15.99
CA GLY A 117 1.04 -8.75 15.94
C GLY A 117 2.52 -8.84 15.60
N GLU A 118 2.97 -10.07 15.39
CA GLU A 118 4.30 -10.35 14.87
C GLU A 118 4.19 -10.65 13.37
N ASN A 119 5.08 -10.08 12.56
CA ASN A 119 5.28 -10.52 11.20
C ASN A 119 6.00 -11.87 11.20
N ARG A 120 5.98 -12.53 10.05
CA ARG A 120 6.72 -13.79 9.78
C ARG A 120 8.24 -13.73 10.01
N PHE A 121 8.82 -12.57 10.27
CA PHE A 121 10.24 -12.36 10.56
C PHE A 121 10.50 -12.00 12.03
N GLY A 122 9.50 -12.10 12.91
CA GLY A 122 9.60 -11.79 14.34
C GLY A 122 9.61 -10.30 14.68
N GLY A 123 9.34 -9.43 13.70
CA GLY A 123 9.19 -7.99 13.89
C GLY A 123 7.74 -7.57 14.11
N GLU A 124 7.53 -6.38 14.65
CA GLU A 124 6.19 -5.87 14.91
C GLU A 124 5.41 -5.52 13.63
N SER A 125 4.18 -6.01 13.50
CA SER A 125 3.28 -5.77 12.36
C SER A 125 1.87 -5.37 12.79
N VAL A 126 1.11 -4.81 11.85
CA VAL A 126 -0.31 -4.52 12.04
C VAL A 126 -1.11 -5.66 11.45
N THR A 127 -2.04 -6.19 12.22
CA THR A 127 -2.98 -7.23 11.77
C THR A 127 -4.41 -6.73 11.89
N TYR A 128 -5.32 -7.27 11.08
CA TYR A 128 -6.74 -6.94 11.10
C TYR A 128 -7.56 -8.12 10.59
N GLU A 129 -8.86 -8.13 10.87
CA GLU A 129 -9.76 -9.15 10.34
C GLU A 129 -10.32 -8.74 8.98
N GLY A 130 -10.37 -9.67 8.02
CA GLY A 130 -10.92 -9.42 6.70
C GLY A 130 -11.03 -10.68 5.86
N VAL A 131 -11.49 -10.51 4.61
CA VAL A 131 -11.55 -11.61 3.63
C VAL A 131 -10.19 -11.72 2.96
N GLY A 132 -9.49 -12.84 3.15
CA GLY A 132 -8.22 -13.08 2.46
C GLY A 132 -8.37 -13.94 1.21
N ALA A 133 -7.25 -14.48 0.73
CA ALA A 133 -7.16 -15.13 -0.59
C ALA A 133 -8.05 -16.37 -0.69
N THR A 134 -8.25 -17.07 0.43
CA THR A 134 -9.12 -18.24 0.53
C THR A 134 -10.62 -17.89 0.49
N LYS A 135 -10.96 -16.61 0.36
CA LYS A 135 -12.32 -16.03 0.47
C LYS A 135 -12.99 -16.31 1.82
N LYS A 136 -12.21 -16.65 2.85
CA LYS A 136 -12.66 -16.82 4.23
C LYS A 136 -12.30 -15.61 5.05
N TRP A 137 -13.03 -15.45 6.16
CA TRP A 137 -12.73 -14.46 7.17
C TRP A 137 -11.52 -14.92 7.98
N GLU A 138 -10.44 -14.16 7.95
CA GLU A 138 -9.18 -14.51 8.59
C GLU A 138 -8.46 -13.25 9.08
N ARG A 139 -7.38 -13.46 9.84
CA ARG A 139 -6.52 -12.37 10.31
C ARG A 139 -5.43 -12.12 9.29
N LEU A 140 -5.48 -10.93 8.70
CA LEU A 140 -4.57 -10.46 7.67
C LEU A 140 -3.49 -9.58 8.29
N GLU A 141 -2.26 -9.72 7.81
CA GLU A 141 -1.16 -8.81 8.13
C GLU A 141 -1.07 -7.67 7.09
N SER A 142 -0.65 -6.50 7.58
CA SER A 142 -0.41 -5.28 6.83
C SER A 142 0.86 -4.57 7.30
N SER A 143 1.38 -3.73 6.42
CA SER A 143 2.54 -2.87 6.63
C SER A 143 2.31 -1.49 6.04
N GLY A 144 3.14 -0.51 6.40
CA GLY A 144 3.13 0.84 5.82
C GLY A 144 2.93 0.89 4.29
N PRO A 145 3.75 0.18 3.49
CA PRO A 145 3.59 0.15 2.04
C PRO A 145 2.20 -0.32 1.57
N LYS A 146 1.64 -1.36 2.18
CA LYS A 146 0.30 -1.88 1.84
C LYS A 146 -0.82 -0.90 2.21
N PHE A 147 -0.69 -0.19 3.32
CA PHE A 147 -1.62 0.91 3.64
C PHE A 147 -1.51 2.04 2.62
N VAL A 148 -0.30 2.42 2.24
CA VAL A 148 -0.07 3.49 1.25
C VAL A 148 -0.61 3.11 -0.12
N GLU A 149 -0.47 1.85 -0.55
CA GLU A 149 -1.11 1.36 -1.77
C GLU A 149 -2.64 1.57 -1.74
N ASN A 150 -3.32 1.11 -0.68
CA ASN A 150 -4.77 1.29 -0.54
C ASN A 150 -5.17 2.78 -0.51
N ILE A 151 -4.37 3.63 0.13
CA ILE A 151 -4.56 5.08 0.16
C ILE A 151 -4.46 5.65 -1.26
N VAL A 152 -3.40 5.33 -2.00
CA VAL A 152 -3.17 5.82 -3.37
C VAL A 152 -4.28 5.35 -4.31
N GLN A 153 -4.68 4.08 -4.26
CA GLN A 153 -5.80 3.55 -5.04
C GLN A 153 -7.11 4.27 -4.72
N ALA A 154 -7.38 4.54 -3.44
CA ALA A 154 -8.59 5.22 -3.01
C ALA A 154 -8.62 6.69 -3.48
N VAL A 155 -7.49 7.41 -3.36
CA VAL A 155 -7.33 8.79 -3.86
C VAL A 155 -7.48 8.82 -5.38
N ALA A 156 -6.85 7.90 -6.11
CA ALA A 156 -6.98 7.81 -7.56
C ALA A 156 -8.45 7.61 -7.99
N ARG A 157 -9.18 6.74 -7.29
CA ARG A 157 -10.63 6.56 -7.51
C ARG A 157 -11.41 7.85 -7.24
N ASP A 158 -11.10 8.56 -6.16
CA ASP A 158 -11.80 9.82 -5.84
C ASP A 158 -11.58 10.89 -6.92
N ILE A 159 -10.35 11.03 -7.42
CA ILE A 159 -10.01 11.95 -8.53
C ILE A 159 -10.74 11.56 -9.82
N LEU A 160 -10.79 10.26 -10.14
CA LEU A 160 -11.51 9.77 -11.32
C LEU A 160 -13.01 10.07 -11.23
N CYS A 161 -13.64 9.77 -10.09
CA CYS A 161 -15.06 10.05 -9.88
C CYS A 161 -15.38 11.55 -9.96
N PHE A 162 -14.51 12.41 -9.42
CA PHE A 162 -14.64 13.86 -9.55
C PHE A 162 -14.58 14.31 -11.03
N SER A 163 -13.61 13.80 -11.77
CA SER A 163 -13.42 14.12 -13.19
C SER A 163 -14.61 13.67 -14.05
N MET A 164 -15.11 12.46 -13.83
CA MET A 164 -16.30 11.94 -14.53
C MET A 164 -17.55 12.78 -14.23
N SER A 165 -17.73 13.22 -12.98
CA SER A 165 -18.85 14.07 -12.57
C SER A 165 -18.82 15.42 -13.28
N ASN A 166 -17.65 16.05 -13.36
CA ASN A 166 -17.47 17.33 -14.05
C ASN A 166 -17.73 17.23 -15.55
N LEU A 167 -17.30 16.15 -16.21
CA LEU A 167 -17.58 15.92 -17.63
C LEU A 167 -19.08 15.76 -17.89
N ARG A 168 -19.79 14.99 -17.06
CA ARG A 168 -21.24 14.82 -17.15
C ARG A 168 -21.99 16.14 -16.98
N LEU A 169 -21.58 16.96 -16.01
CA LEU A 169 -22.18 18.28 -15.77
C LEU A 169 -21.98 19.23 -16.96
N LYS A 170 -20.78 19.23 -17.57
CA LYS A 170 -20.54 20.04 -18.78
C LYS A 170 -21.44 19.61 -19.93
N GLN A 171 -21.69 18.31 -20.12
CA GLN A 171 -22.56 17.82 -21.19
C GLN A 171 -24.03 18.24 -21.01
N LEU A 172 -24.51 18.37 -19.77
CA LEU A 172 -25.86 18.85 -19.45
C LEU A 172 -26.05 20.37 -19.63
N ILE A 173 -24.97 21.16 -19.61
CA ILE A 173 -25.02 22.62 -19.80
C ILE A 173 -25.06 22.98 -21.30
N PHE A 174 -24.67 22.05 -22.19
CA PHE A 174 -24.70 22.22 -23.64
C PHE A 174 -25.88 21.53 -24.34
N THR A 175 -26.89 21.09 -23.59
CA THR A 175 -28.17 20.53 -24.08
C THR A 175 -29.33 21.32 -23.51
#